data_AF-A0A9E3G2Y4-F1
#
_entry.id   AF-A0A9E3G2Y4-F1
#
_cell.length_a   1.000
_cell.length_b   1.000
_cell.length_c   1.000
_cell.angle_alpha   90.00
_cell.angle_beta   90.00
_cell.angle_gamma   90.00
#
_symmetry.space_group_name_H-M   'P 1'
#
loop_
_entity.id
_entity.type
_entity.pdbx_description
1 polymer ?
#
loop_
_entity_poly.entity_id
_entity_poly.type
_entity_poly.pdbx_seq_one_letter_code
_entity_poly.pdbx_strand_id
1 'polypeptide(L)'
;MAPRNCKPGPFYRRRFLLSLLVAGSFFWAPEALWADLIAIIQPAFYHQPGQQPIRGSTRTVVAYYDLDPDKGLTPCPATDEAGAQARAAAAQEAARRLAATLRPEVVRDAKGVLSALEFHSPNAALSSVLLLPETWNRYSQALGPDCLAAVPNRETLLLFPRLGGNLRSFSVEVLGRYRNHPYPGSTEVLECSNGVLRAVHDFAADFVD
;
A
#
# COMPACT_ATOMS: atom_id res chain seq x y z
N MET A 1 97.23 10.08 23.07
CA MET A 1 96.50 9.39 21.99
C MET A 1 95.89 8.13 22.58
N ALA A 2 94.61 8.19 22.94
CA ALA A 2 93.91 7.14 23.70
C ALA A 2 92.81 6.47 22.84
N PRO A 3 92.50 5.18 23.06
CA PRO A 3 91.63 4.40 22.18
C PRO A 3 90.19 4.21 22.72
N ARG A 4 89.29 3.88 21.76
CA ARG A 4 87.99 3.16 21.83
C ARG A 4 86.93 3.64 22.83
N ASN A 5 85.71 3.89 22.32
CA ASN A 5 84.52 3.29 22.91
C ASN A 5 83.31 3.23 21.96
N CYS A 6 82.66 2.07 21.95
CA CYS A 6 81.44 1.69 21.22
C CYS A 6 80.19 2.43 21.71
N LYS A 7 79.14 2.53 20.88
CA LYS A 7 77.75 2.05 21.15
C LYS A 7 76.76 2.38 19.99
N PRO A 8 75.55 1.76 19.97
CA PRO A 8 74.93 1.15 18.80
C PRO A 8 73.98 2.08 18.02
N GLY A 9 73.73 1.71 16.75
CA GLY A 9 72.76 2.39 15.89
C GLY A 9 71.31 2.22 16.38
N PRO A 10 70.48 3.26 16.26
CA PRO A 10 69.04 3.12 16.48
C PRO A 10 68.39 2.46 15.26
N PHE A 11 67.64 1.40 15.55
CA PHE A 11 66.67 0.75 14.66
C PHE A 11 65.79 1.79 13.96
N TYR A 12 65.95 1.92 12.64
CA TYR A 12 65.09 2.76 11.83
C TYR A 12 63.72 2.09 11.67
N ARG A 13 62.71 2.71 12.27
CA ARG A 13 61.30 2.39 12.12
C ARG A 13 60.90 2.42 10.64
N ARG A 14 60.68 1.25 10.02
CA ARG A 14 59.74 1.16 8.90
C ARG A 14 58.39 0.79 9.47
N ARG A 15 57.56 1.81 9.70
CA ARG A 15 56.10 1.64 9.78
C ARG A 15 55.65 1.14 8.41
N PHE A 16 55.47 -0.18 8.28
CA PHE A 16 54.58 -0.71 7.26
C PHE A 16 53.17 -0.26 7.64
N LEU A 17 52.66 0.74 6.93
CA LEU A 17 51.23 0.99 6.84
C LEU A 17 50.63 -0.24 6.17
N LEU A 18 50.18 -1.19 6.97
CA LEU A 18 49.27 -2.24 6.52
C LEU A 18 47.92 -1.55 6.34
N SER A 19 47.72 -0.95 5.18
CA SER A 19 46.39 -0.57 4.70
C SER A 19 45.64 -1.88 4.45
N LEU A 20 44.98 -2.38 5.49
CA LEU A 20 43.99 -3.43 5.34
C LEU A 20 42.82 -2.77 4.60
N LEU A 21 42.88 -2.85 3.27
CA LEU A 21 41.74 -2.67 2.38
C LEU A 21 40.65 -3.61 2.91
N VAL A 22 39.74 -3.05 3.71
CA VAL A 22 38.40 -3.61 3.81
C VAL A 22 37.87 -3.46 2.39
N ALA A 23 38.01 -4.52 1.61
CA ALA A 23 37.18 -4.78 0.45
C ALA A 23 35.77 -4.90 1.02
N GLY A 24 35.17 -3.75 1.31
CA GLY A 24 33.74 -3.62 1.44
C GLY A 24 33.24 -4.03 0.08
N SER A 25 32.85 -5.30 -0.03
CA SER A 25 31.84 -5.72 -0.96
C SER A 25 30.65 -4.82 -0.67
N PHE A 26 30.63 -3.65 -1.29
CA PHE A 26 29.41 -2.98 -1.68
C PHE A 26 28.71 -4.00 -2.56
N PHE A 27 28.00 -4.91 -1.92
CA PHE A 27 26.74 -5.38 -2.44
C PHE A 27 25.93 -4.10 -2.62
N TRP A 28 26.08 -3.47 -3.78
CA TRP A 28 24.96 -2.85 -4.45
C TRP A 28 23.90 -3.95 -4.50
N ALA A 29 23.08 -4.03 -3.45
CA ALA A 29 21.72 -4.45 -3.65
C ALA A 29 21.22 -3.54 -4.77
N PRO A 30 20.72 -4.07 -5.90
CA PRO A 30 20.20 -3.22 -6.95
C PRO A 30 19.02 -2.47 -6.36
N GLU A 31 19.25 -1.25 -5.91
CA GLU A 31 18.29 -0.31 -5.34
C GLU A 31 17.29 0.17 -6.42
N ALA A 32 17.28 -0.47 -7.59
CA ALA A 32 16.69 0.03 -8.83
C ALA A 32 16.17 -1.08 -9.77
N LEU A 33 15.67 -2.21 -9.26
CA LEU A 33 14.98 -3.21 -10.11
C LEU A 33 13.47 -3.30 -9.87
N TRP A 34 12.96 -2.57 -8.88
CA TRP A 34 11.57 -2.63 -8.47
C TRP A 34 11.12 -1.17 -8.40
N ALA A 35 10.74 -0.63 -9.56
CA ALA A 35 9.65 0.36 -9.61
C ALA A 35 8.62 -0.05 -8.55
N ASP A 36 8.16 0.89 -7.70
CA ASP A 36 7.37 0.56 -6.50
C ASP A 36 6.19 -0.33 -6.93
N LEU A 37 6.28 -1.63 -6.62
CA LEU A 37 5.22 -2.56 -6.96
C LEU A 37 4.06 -2.28 -6.01
N ILE A 38 2.91 -1.95 -6.58
CA ILE A 38 1.72 -1.59 -5.82
C ILE A 38 0.54 -2.49 -6.19
N ALA A 39 -0.41 -2.61 -5.27
CA ALA A 39 -1.69 -3.22 -5.52
C ALA A 39 -2.78 -2.14 -5.61
N ILE A 40 -3.78 -2.34 -6.45
CA ILE A 40 -4.92 -1.41 -6.59
C ILE A 40 -6.21 -2.23 -6.61
N ILE A 41 -7.17 -1.84 -5.78
CA ILE A 41 -8.56 -2.30 -5.87
C ILE A 41 -9.23 -1.54 -7.02
N GLN A 42 -9.70 -2.27 -8.03
CA GLN A 42 -10.24 -1.69 -9.24
C GLN A 42 -11.34 -2.56 -9.87
N PRO A 43 -12.07 -2.04 -10.88
CA PRO A 43 -13.07 -2.81 -11.58
C PRO A 43 -12.45 -3.96 -12.39
N ALA A 44 -13.14 -5.09 -12.42
CA ALA A 44 -12.75 -6.29 -13.14
C ALA A 44 -12.73 -6.11 -14.67
N PHE A 45 -13.47 -5.13 -15.20
CA PHE A 45 -13.54 -4.84 -16.64
C PHE A 45 -12.24 -4.27 -17.21
N TYR A 46 -11.27 -3.88 -16.37
CA TYR A 46 -9.94 -3.50 -16.86
C TYR A 46 -9.13 -4.71 -17.37
N HIS A 47 -9.57 -5.94 -17.07
CA HIS A 47 -8.99 -7.19 -17.59
C HIS A 47 -7.46 -7.26 -17.49
N GLN A 48 -6.91 -6.84 -16.35
CA GLN A 48 -5.45 -6.78 -16.20
C GLN A 48 -4.87 -8.19 -16.04
N PRO A 49 -3.70 -8.46 -16.64
CA PRO A 49 -2.98 -9.70 -16.36
C PRO A 49 -2.66 -9.82 -14.86
N GLY A 50 -2.82 -11.01 -14.29
CA GLY A 50 -2.48 -11.25 -12.88
C GLY A 50 -3.41 -10.60 -11.85
N GLN A 51 -4.60 -10.16 -12.22
CA GLN A 51 -5.61 -9.71 -11.26
C GLN A 51 -6.09 -10.86 -10.36
N GLN A 52 -6.33 -10.56 -9.09
CA GLN A 52 -6.84 -11.50 -8.09
C GLN A 52 -8.27 -11.13 -7.69
N PRO A 53 -9.21 -12.10 -7.63
CA PRO A 53 -10.58 -11.84 -7.23
C PRO A 53 -10.65 -11.47 -5.75
N ILE A 54 -11.52 -10.53 -5.40
CA ILE A 54 -11.93 -10.29 -4.01
C ILE A 54 -13.06 -11.27 -3.67
N ARG A 55 -13.03 -11.86 -2.48
CA ARG A 55 -14.08 -12.81 -2.07
C ARG A 55 -15.46 -12.13 -2.11
N GLY A 56 -16.45 -12.80 -2.69
CA GLY A 56 -17.83 -12.30 -2.80
C GLY A 56 -18.03 -11.20 -3.83
N SER A 57 -16.95 -10.67 -4.43
CA SER A 57 -17.03 -9.66 -5.47
C SER A 57 -17.35 -10.30 -6.82
N THR A 58 -18.17 -9.60 -7.60
CA THR A 58 -18.38 -9.93 -9.02
C THR A 58 -17.79 -8.87 -9.95
N ARG A 59 -17.42 -7.70 -9.41
CA ARG A 59 -17.07 -6.52 -10.21
C ARG A 59 -15.72 -5.91 -9.84
N THR A 60 -15.15 -6.29 -8.71
CA THR A 60 -13.91 -5.72 -8.16
C THR A 60 -12.83 -6.76 -7.98
N VAL A 61 -11.61 -6.40 -8.35
CA VAL A 61 -10.41 -7.24 -8.25
C VAL A 61 -9.27 -6.44 -7.61
N VAL A 62 -8.26 -7.15 -7.13
CA VAL A 62 -6.95 -6.60 -6.81
C VAL A 62 -6.05 -6.78 -8.03
N ALA A 63 -5.50 -5.69 -8.56
CA ALA A 63 -4.53 -5.72 -9.66
C ALA A 63 -3.18 -5.18 -9.20
N TYR A 64 -2.09 -5.72 -9.76
CA TYR A 64 -0.72 -5.33 -9.44
C TYR A 64 -0.12 -4.49 -10.56
N TYR A 65 0.60 -3.44 -10.18
CA TYR A 65 1.24 -2.52 -11.11
C TYR A 65 2.67 -2.23 -10.66
N ASP A 66 3.55 -2.06 -11.63
CA ASP A 66 4.83 -1.40 -11.43
C ASP A 66 4.60 0.11 -11.55
N LEU A 67 4.96 0.86 -10.50
CA LEU A 67 4.91 2.32 -10.50
C LEU A 67 6.26 2.88 -10.98
N ASP A 68 6.29 3.26 -12.25
CA ASP A 68 7.42 3.96 -12.87
C ASP A 68 7.18 5.48 -12.78
N PRO A 69 8.10 6.27 -12.20
CA PRO A 69 7.93 7.72 -12.07
C PRO A 69 7.73 8.46 -13.40
N ASP A 70 8.30 7.95 -14.50
CA ASP A 70 8.28 8.58 -15.81
C ASP A 70 7.14 8.05 -16.69
N LYS A 71 6.79 6.77 -16.54
CA LYS A 71 5.78 6.08 -17.36
C LYS A 71 4.43 5.90 -16.68
N GLY A 72 4.35 6.18 -15.37
CA GLY A 72 3.18 5.92 -14.56
C GLY A 72 2.97 4.43 -14.28
N LEU A 73 1.70 4.02 -14.24
CA LEU A 73 1.31 2.66 -13.86
C LEU A 73 1.39 1.69 -15.04
N THR A 74 2.25 0.68 -14.91
CA THR A 74 2.33 -0.42 -15.87
C THR A 74 1.76 -1.70 -15.26
N PRO A 75 0.74 -2.34 -15.85
CA PRO A 75 0.20 -3.59 -15.33
C PRO A 75 1.26 -4.69 -15.29
N CYS A 76 1.35 -5.40 -14.18
CA CYS A 76 2.25 -6.55 -14.07
C CYS A 76 1.72 -7.71 -14.95
N PRO A 77 2.59 -8.46 -15.65
CA PRO A 77 2.17 -9.63 -16.42
C PRO A 77 1.66 -10.75 -15.50
N ALA A 78 0.86 -11.70 -16.01
CA ALA A 78 0.51 -12.88 -15.24
C ALA A 78 1.76 -13.68 -14.82
N THR A 79 1.68 -14.38 -13.68
CA THR A 79 2.80 -15.15 -13.11
C THR A 79 2.25 -16.41 -12.44
N ASP A 80 3.15 -17.34 -12.14
CA ASP A 80 2.86 -18.49 -11.29
C ASP A 80 2.54 -18.08 -9.83
N GLU A 81 2.17 -19.06 -9.00
CA GLU A 81 1.81 -18.83 -7.60
C GLU A 81 2.94 -18.19 -6.79
N ALA A 82 4.18 -18.65 -6.97
CA ALA A 82 5.35 -18.11 -6.28
C ALA A 82 5.59 -16.64 -6.62
N GLY A 83 5.50 -16.27 -7.91
CA GLY A 83 5.60 -14.89 -8.33
C GLY A 83 4.44 -14.04 -7.82
N ALA A 84 3.22 -14.58 -7.79
CA ALA A 84 2.04 -13.86 -7.27
C ALA A 84 2.20 -13.56 -5.77
N GLN A 85 2.73 -14.52 -5.00
CA GLN A 85 3.03 -14.33 -3.58
C GLN A 85 4.14 -13.29 -3.36
N ALA A 86 5.21 -13.32 -4.16
CA ALA A 86 6.29 -12.34 -4.08
C ALA A 86 5.79 -10.91 -4.37
N ARG A 87 4.91 -10.75 -5.37
CA ARG A 87 4.28 -9.46 -5.68
C ARG A 87 3.36 -8.99 -4.58
N ALA A 88 2.53 -9.88 -4.02
CA ALA A 88 1.67 -9.54 -2.89
C ALA A 88 2.51 -9.02 -1.70
N ALA A 89 3.62 -9.67 -1.38
CA ALA A 89 4.52 -9.23 -0.31
C ALA A 89 5.14 -7.85 -0.59
N ALA A 90 5.60 -7.59 -1.82
CA ALA A 90 6.15 -6.30 -2.21
C ALA A 90 5.09 -5.18 -2.18
N ALA A 91 3.89 -5.45 -2.71
CA ALA A 91 2.76 -4.52 -2.68
C ALA A 91 2.33 -4.16 -1.26
N GLN A 92 2.32 -5.14 -0.35
CA GLN A 92 2.03 -4.90 1.07
C GLN A 92 3.03 -3.95 1.70
N GLU A 93 4.32 -4.08 1.36
CA GLU A 93 5.35 -3.21 1.93
C GLU A 93 5.22 -1.77 1.42
N ALA A 94 4.90 -1.57 0.13
CA ALA A 94 4.56 -0.26 -0.41
C ALA A 94 3.29 0.32 0.27
N ALA A 95 2.27 -0.51 0.46
CA ALA A 95 1.03 -0.13 1.14
C ALA A 95 1.29 0.30 2.60
N ARG A 96 2.21 -0.36 3.32
CA ARG A 96 2.56 0.00 4.71
C ARG A 96 3.20 1.37 4.79
N ARG A 97 4.13 1.67 3.86
CA ARG A 97 4.76 3.00 3.75
C ARG A 97 3.70 4.08 3.53
N LEU A 98 2.75 3.84 2.62
CA LEU A 98 1.66 4.77 2.36
C LEU A 98 0.74 4.91 3.59
N ALA A 99 0.33 3.81 4.20
CA ALA A 99 -0.55 3.81 5.38
C ALA A 99 0.04 4.59 6.57
N ALA A 100 1.38 4.68 6.69
CA ALA A 100 2.03 5.46 7.73
C ALA A 100 1.81 6.99 7.57
N THR A 101 1.68 7.48 6.33
CA THR A 101 1.53 8.92 6.05
C THR A 101 0.07 9.37 6.01
N LEU A 102 -0.86 8.46 5.74
CA LEU A 102 -2.28 8.79 5.62
C LEU A 102 -2.91 9.30 6.93
N ARG A 103 -3.76 10.30 6.80
CA ARG A 103 -4.61 10.85 7.87
C ARG A 103 -6.02 10.98 7.34
N PRO A 104 -7.02 10.36 7.98
CA PRO A 104 -8.40 10.50 7.53
C PRO A 104 -9.00 11.83 7.99
N GLU A 105 -9.90 12.35 7.16
CA GLU A 105 -10.91 13.29 7.60
C GLU A 105 -12.05 12.55 8.29
N VAL A 106 -12.56 13.13 9.38
CA VAL A 106 -13.65 12.56 10.18
C VAL A 106 -14.97 13.11 9.67
N VAL A 107 -15.77 12.27 9.02
CA VAL A 107 -17.10 12.63 8.53
C VAL A 107 -18.13 12.31 9.61
N ARG A 108 -18.98 13.28 9.96
CA ARG A 108 -20.04 13.16 10.97
C ARG A 108 -21.40 13.44 10.37
N ASP A 109 -22.43 12.80 10.92
CA ASP A 109 -23.82 13.10 10.55
C ASP A 109 -24.31 14.42 11.17
N ALA A 110 -25.54 14.79 10.87
CA ALA A 110 -26.19 15.98 11.43
C ALA A 110 -26.32 15.97 12.97
N LYS A 111 -26.15 14.81 13.62
CA LYS A 111 -26.17 14.65 15.08
C LYS A 111 -24.77 14.66 15.68
N GLY A 112 -23.73 14.85 14.87
CA GLY A 112 -22.32 14.82 15.29
C GLY A 112 -21.75 13.41 15.49
N VAL A 113 -22.48 12.36 15.11
CA VAL A 113 -22.04 10.97 15.22
C VAL A 113 -21.11 10.62 14.06
N LEU A 114 -20.04 9.89 14.33
CA LEU A 114 -19.11 9.41 13.30
C LEU A 114 -19.87 8.59 12.24
N SER A 115 -19.82 9.04 10.99
CA SER A 115 -20.42 8.34 9.86
C SER A 115 -19.38 7.63 9.00
N ALA A 116 -18.23 8.26 8.78
CA ALA A 116 -17.12 7.67 8.04
C ALA A 116 -15.78 8.29 8.42
N LEU A 117 -14.70 7.58 8.08
CA LEU A 117 -13.37 8.14 7.92
C LEU A 117 -13.08 8.20 6.42
N GLU A 118 -12.80 9.39 5.91
CA GLU A 118 -12.47 9.60 4.50
C GLU A 118 -10.97 9.84 4.34
N PHE A 119 -10.36 9.13 3.41
CA PHE A 119 -8.97 9.29 3.02
C PHE A 119 -8.93 9.81 1.60
N HIS A 120 -8.15 10.85 1.39
CA HIS A 120 -7.82 11.35 0.06
C HIS A 120 -6.31 11.34 -0.12
N SER A 121 -5.84 10.81 -1.26
CA SER A 121 -4.45 10.89 -1.68
C SER A 121 -4.36 10.93 -3.20
N PRO A 122 -3.46 11.73 -3.80
CA PRO A 122 -3.16 11.63 -5.23
C PRO A 122 -2.38 10.35 -5.57
N ASN A 123 -1.92 9.60 -4.57
CA ASN A 123 -1.23 8.33 -4.80
C ASN A 123 -2.25 7.27 -5.24
N ALA A 124 -2.12 6.79 -6.48
CA ALA A 124 -2.99 5.77 -7.06
C ALA A 124 -3.02 4.44 -6.29
N ALA A 125 -2.04 4.19 -5.43
CA ALA A 125 -1.98 3.04 -4.54
C ALA A 125 -2.84 3.20 -3.27
N LEU A 126 -3.64 4.27 -3.12
CA LEU A 126 -4.42 4.49 -1.88
C LEU A 126 -5.22 3.27 -1.45
N SER A 127 -5.90 2.60 -2.38
CA SER A 127 -6.73 1.43 -2.06
C SER A 127 -5.92 0.21 -1.58
N SER A 128 -4.61 0.16 -1.84
CA SER A 128 -3.71 -0.91 -1.35
C SER A 128 -3.69 -1.04 0.17
N VAL A 129 -3.95 0.06 0.88
CA VAL A 129 -3.94 0.07 2.35
C VAL A 129 -5.07 -0.78 2.93
N LEU A 130 -6.15 -1.04 2.16
CA LEU A 130 -7.19 -2.00 2.50
C LEU A 130 -6.75 -3.47 2.34
N LEU A 131 -5.55 -3.74 1.87
CA LEU A 131 -5.04 -5.12 1.84
C LEU A 131 -4.25 -5.45 3.10
N LEU A 132 -4.12 -4.47 4.00
CA LEU A 132 -3.38 -4.53 5.25
C LEU A 132 -4.37 -4.52 6.43
N PRO A 133 -4.56 -5.65 7.12
CA PRO A 133 -5.41 -5.71 8.31
C PRO A 133 -5.04 -4.67 9.38
N GLU A 134 -3.76 -4.37 9.52
CA GLU A 134 -3.25 -3.36 10.44
C GLU A 134 -3.79 -1.94 10.16
N THR A 135 -4.20 -1.65 8.93
CA THR A 135 -4.73 -0.33 8.54
C THR A 135 -6.06 -0.04 9.19
N TRP A 136 -7.06 -0.90 9.02
CA TRP A 136 -8.36 -0.68 9.66
C TRP A 136 -8.34 -0.98 11.15
N ASN A 137 -7.48 -1.89 11.61
CA ASN A 137 -7.30 -2.16 13.04
C ASN A 137 -6.87 -0.90 13.82
N ARG A 138 -6.08 -0.02 13.18
CA ARG A 138 -5.70 1.30 13.73
C ARG A 138 -6.90 2.16 14.10
N TYR A 139 -8.02 2.01 13.41
CA TYR A 139 -9.23 2.82 13.59
C TYR A 139 -10.34 2.08 14.35
N SER A 140 -10.03 0.92 14.95
CA SER A 140 -11.02 0.08 15.63
C SER A 140 -11.70 0.76 16.83
N GLN A 141 -11.03 1.69 17.51
CA GLN A 141 -11.66 2.48 18.57
C GLN A 141 -12.77 3.40 18.05
N ALA A 142 -12.67 3.87 16.80
CA ALA A 142 -13.63 4.77 16.18
C ALA A 142 -14.72 3.99 15.42
N LEU A 143 -14.34 2.96 14.66
CA LEU A 143 -15.23 2.23 13.75
C LEU A 143 -15.80 0.92 14.32
N GLY A 144 -15.23 0.43 15.43
CA GLY A 144 -15.45 -0.94 15.91
C GLY A 144 -14.42 -1.94 15.38
N PRO A 145 -14.46 -3.20 15.84
CA PRO A 145 -13.48 -4.23 15.46
C PRO A 145 -13.56 -4.64 13.98
N ASP A 146 -14.74 -4.50 13.38
CA ASP A 146 -14.98 -4.67 11.95
C ASP A 146 -15.46 -3.35 11.36
N CYS A 147 -15.08 -3.08 10.10
CA CYS A 147 -15.58 -1.90 9.37
C CYS A 147 -16.00 -2.27 7.95
N LEU A 148 -16.73 -1.35 7.32
CA LEU A 148 -17.02 -1.41 5.89
C LEU A 148 -16.12 -0.41 5.16
N ALA A 149 -15.85 -0.64 3.89
CA ALA A 149 -15.04 0.23 3.06
C ALA A 149 -15.68 0.45 1.69
N ALA A 150 -15.46 1.65 1.14
CA ALA A 150 -15.79 1.98 -0.24
C ALA A 150 -14.58 2.62 -0.92
N VAL A 151 -14.34 2.23 -2.17
CA VAL A 151 -13.23 2.72 -3.00
C VAL A 151 -13.81 3.27 -4.29
N PRO A 152 -14.49 4.43 -4.30
CA PRO A 152 -15.14 4.92 -5.51
C PRO A 152 -14.18 5.14 -6.67
N ASN A 153 -12.95 5.57 -6.38
CA ASN A 153 -11.90 5.83 -7.36
C ASN A 153 -10.51 5.63 -6.73
N ARG A 154 -9.44 5.84 -7.53
CA ARG A 154 -8.05 5.63 -7.08
C ARG A 154 -7.57 6.57 -5.99
N GLU A 155 -8.23 7.71 -5.80
CA GLU A 155 -7.75 8.78 -4.93
C GLU A 155 -8.58 8.94 -3.66
N THR A 156 -9.64 8.15 -3.52
CA THR A 156 -10.61 8.22 -2.43
C THR A 156 -10.82 6.84 -1.81
N LEU A 157 -10.75 6.78 -0.49
CA LEU A 157 -11.12 5.62 0.31
C LEU A 157 -12.01 6.07 1.48
N LEU A 158 -13.15 5.41 1.67
CA LEU A 158 -13.99 5.64 2.84
C LEU A 158 -14.03 4.38 3.70
N LEU A 159 -13.93 4.56 5.03
CA LEU A 159 -14.19 3.52 6.03
C LEU A 159 -15.41 3.89 6.87
N PHE A 160 -16.34 2.97 7.05
CA PHE A 160 -17.58 3.16 7.79
C PHE A 160 -17.64 2.23 9.01
N PRO A 161 -18.24 2.67 10.14
CA PRO A 161 -18.59 1.76 11.21
C PRO A 161 -19.51 0.66 10.66
N ARG A 162 -19.24 -0.61 11.01
CA ARG A 162 -20.15 -1.71 10.66
C ARG A 162 -21.49 -1.58 11.38
N LEU A 163 -21.45 -1.11 12.63
CA LEU A 163 -22.61 -0.93 13.50
C LEU A 163 -22.85 0.57 13.68
N GLY A 164 -24.02 1.07 13.26
CA GLY A 164 -24.47 2.42 13.64
C GLY A 164 -24.26 3.54 12.62
N GLY A 165 -24.15 3.24 11.32
CA GLY A 165 -24.15 4.25 10.24
C GLY A 165 -25.29 4.05 9.25
N ASN A 166 -25.69 5.13 8.55
CA ASN A 166 -26.58 5.04 7.39
C ASN A 166 -25.74 4.89 6.11
N LEU A 167 -25.24 3.69 5.85
CA LEU A 167 -24.41 3.45 4.66
C LEU A 167 -25.09 3.89 3.36
N ARG A 168 -26.42 3.70 3.26
CA ARG A 168 -27.23 4.08 2.10
C ARG A 168 -27.20 5.58 1.82
N SER A 169 -26.99 6.45 2.82
CA SER A 169 -26.90 7.90 2.55
C SER A 169 -25.66 8.29 1.73
N PHE A 170 -24.65 7.42 1.66
CA PHE A 170 -23.44 7.64 0.86
C PHE A 170 -23.56 7.12 -0.58
N SER A 171 -24.65 6.45 -0.95
CA SER A 171 -24.77 5.79 -2.26
C SER A 171 -24.66 6.78 -3.43
N VAL A 172 -25.37 7.91 -3.36
CA VAL A 172 -25.32 8.98 -4.38
C VAL A 172 -23.91 9.55 -4.50
N GLU A 173 -23.26 9.80 -3.37
CA GLU A 173 -21.92 10.37 -3.32
C GLU A 173 -20.86 9.41 -3.88
N VAL A 174 -20.83 8.17 -3.41
CA VAL A 174 -19.88 7.14 -3.86
C VAL A 174 -20.05 6.87 -5.35
N LEU A 175 -21.28 6.72 -5.82
CA LEU A 175 -21.54 6.52 -7.26
C LEU A 175 -21.18 7.75 -8.10
N GLY A 176 -21.42 8.96 -7.57
CA GLY A 176 -20.98 10.20 -8.21
C GLY A 176 -19.46 10.24 -8.38
N ARG A 177 -18.72 9.94 -7.31
CA ARG A 177 -17.24 9.88 -7.31
C ARG A 177 -16.71 8.77 -8.23
N TYR A 178 -17.40 7.65 -8.32
CA TYR A 178 -17.07 6.55 -9.23
C TYR A 178 -17.26 6.94 -10.70
N ARG A 179 -18.43 7.52 -11.05
CA ARG A 179 -18.78 7.84 -12.44
C ARG A 179 -18.01 9.03 -13.01
N ASN A 180 -17.63 9.98 -12.15
CA ASN A 180 -17.04 11.24 -12.58
C ASN A 180 -15.50 11.25 -12.52
N HIS A 181 -14.86 10.13 -12.16
CA HIS A 181 -13.40 10.03 -12.10
C HIS A 181 -12.84 9.28 -13.32
N PRO A 182 -11.71 9.71 -13.93
CA PRO A 182 -11.11 9.01 -15.07
C PRO A 182 -10.63 7.59 -14.73
N TYR A 183 -10.39 7.34 -13.45
CA TYR A 183 -9.95 6.05 -12.92
C TYR A 183 -10.90 5.55 -11.82
N PRO A 184 -12.06 4.98 -12.18
CA PRO A 184 -12.99 4.36 -11.23
C PRO A 184 -12.35 3.20 -10.45
N GLY A 185 -12.81 3.01 -9.21
CA GLY A 185 -12.35 1.95 -8.30
C GLY A 185 -13.37 0.82 -8.15
N SER A 186 -14.44 1.05 -7.40
CA SER A 186 -15.48 0.06 -7.15
C SER A 186 -16.77 0.74 -6.69
N THR A 187 -17.91 0.12 -7.06
CA THR A 187 -19.22 0.43 -6.49
C THR A 187 -19.60 -0.53 -5.35
N GLU A 188 -18.82 -1.60 -5.16
CA GLU A 188 -19.06 -2.60 -4.13
C GLU A 188 -18.57 -2.10 -2.76
N VAL A 189 -19.32 -2.45 -1.73
CA VAL A 189 -18.95 -2.25 -0.33
C VAL A 189 -18.17 -3.47 0.13
N LEU A 190 -16.99 -3.21 0.67
CA LEU A 190 -16.09 -4.25 1.16
C LEU A 190 -16.15 -4.31 2.68
N GLU A 191 -16.47 -5.47 3.24
CA GLU A 191 -16.31 -5.75 4.65
C GLU A 191 -14.85 -6.07 4.95
N CYS A 192 -14.30 -5.38 5.94
CA CYS A 192 -12.98 -5.61 6.50
C CYS A 192 -13.16 -6.30 7.86
N SER A 193 -13.04 -7.62 7.89
CA SER A 193 -13.24 -8.42 9.12
C SER A 193 -12.29 -9.60 9.19
N ASN A 194 -11.80 -9.93 10.38
CA ASN A 194 -10.93 -11.09 10.63
C ASN A 194 -9.70 -11.18 9.69
N GLY A 195 -9.13 -10.03 9.31
CA GLY A 195 -7.99 -9.94 8.40
C GLY A 195 -8.31 -10.27 6.93
N VAL A 196 -9.59 -10.36 6.57
CA VAL A 196 -10.05 -10.68 5.22
C VAL A 196 -10.92 -9.55 4.68
N LEU A 197 -10.78 -9.29 3.38
CA LEU A 197 -11.62 -8.37 2.62
C LEU A 197 -12.68 -9.18 1.85
N ARG A 198 -13.95 -8.81 1.98
CA ARG A 198 -15.07 -9.47 1.28
C ARG A 198 -16.08 -8.45 0.79
N ALA A 199 -16.51 -8.53 -0.47
CA ALA A 199 -17.62 -7.71 -0.94
C ALA A 199 -18.94 -8.20 -0.31
N VAL A 200 -19.75 -7.27 0.19
CA VAL A 200 -21.00 -7.57 0.91
C VAL A 200 -22.22 -6.81 0.41
N HIS A 201 -22.03 -5.75 -0.38
CA HIS A 201 -23.11 -4.95 -0.98
C HIS A 201 -22.61 -4.25 -2.25
N ASP A 202 -23.51 -3.73 -3.08
CA ASP A 202 -23.19 -2.88 -4.23
C ASP A 202 -24.05 -1.62 -4.16
N PHE A 203 -23.43 -0.44 -4.10
CA PHE A 203 -24.16 0.83 -4.10
C PHE A 203 -24.96 1.02 -5.39
N ALA A 204 -24.53 0.44 -6.51
CA ALA A 204 -25.28 0.52 -7.76
C ALA A 204 -26.62 -0.23 -7.67
N ALA A 205 -26.72 -1.26 -6.82
CA ALA A 205 -27.96 -2.02 -6.63
C ALA A 205 -29.04 -1.23 -5.88
N ASP A 206 -28.68 -0.16 -5.16
CA ASP A 206 -29.66 0.70 -4.47
C ASP A 206 -30.55 1.51 -5.43
N PHE A 207 -30.25 1.53 -6.73
CA PHE A 207 -30.94 2.31 -7.76
C PHE A 207 -31.56 1.45 -8.88
N VAL A 208 -31.56 0.13 -8.72
CA VAL A 208 -32.15 -0.81 -9.67
C VAL A 208 -33.37 -1.41 -8.99
N ASP A 209 -34.55 -0.91 -9.34
CA ASP A 209 -35.85 -1.48 -8.95
C ASP A 209 -36.17 -2.75 -9.75
#